data_AF-A0A1F7MSC0-F1
#
_entry.id   AF-A0A1F7MSC0-F1
#
_cell.length_a   1.000
_cell.length_b   1.000
_cell.length_c   1.000
_cell.angle_alpha   90.00
_cell.angle_beta   90.00
_cell.angle_gamma   90.00
#
_symmetry.space_group_name_H-M   'P 1'
#
loop_
_entity.id
_entity.type
_entity.pdbx_description
1 polymer ?
#
loop_
_entity_poly.entity_id
_entity_poly.type
_entity_poly.pdbx_seq_one_letter_code
_entity_poly.pdbx_strand_id
1 'polypeptide(L)' 'MPTDETRRVLKVFGVAVTNLEDAIERKAPFEEVMKWDAEVADRLRETIALVDRLRSRRIG' A
#
# COMPACT_ATOMS: atom_id res chain seq x y z
N MET A 1 -12.47 -17.31 1.66
CA MET A 1 -12.54 -15.92 1.15
C MET A 1 -11.61 -15.03 1.96
N PRO A 2 -10.94 -14.02 1.39
CA PRO A 2 -10.14 -13.07 2.15
C PRO A 2 -11.03 -12.31 3.14
N THR A 3 -10.47 -11.96 4.30
CA THR A 3 -11.18 -11.13 5.29
C THR A 3 -11.40 -9.73 4.76
N ASP A 4 -12.36 -9.01 5.33
CA ASP A 4 -12.60 -7.61 4.96
C ASP A 4 -11.40 -6.71 5.31
N GLU A 5 -10.66 -7.05 6.37
CA GLU A 5 -9.36 -6.42 6.68
C GLU A 5 -8.35 -6.64 5.54
N THR A 6 -8.20 -7.88 5.06
CA THR A 6 -7.28 -8.21 3.95
C THR A 6 -7.65 -7.41 2.70
N ARG A 7 -8.93 -7.37 2.35
CA ARG A 7 -9.42 -6.59 1.20
C ARG A 7 -9.15 -5.10 1.36
N ARG A 8 -9.40 -4.55 2.55
CA ARG A 8 -9.17 -3.13 2.84
C ARG A 8 -7.70 -2.75 2.69
N VAL A 9 -6.79 -3.49 3.31
CA VAL A 9 -5.34 -3.20 3.27
C VAL A 9 -4.81 -3.23 1.84
N LEU A 10 -5.15 -4.27 1.08
CA LEU A 10 -4.69 -4.39 -0.31
C LEU A 10 -5.29 -3.29 -1.21
N LYS A 11 -6.55 -2.92 -0.99
CA LYS A 11 -7.20 -1.85 -1.75
C LYS A 11 -6.50 -0.51 -1.55
N VAL A 12 -6.22 -0.12 -0.30
CA VAL A 12 -5.59 1.19 -0.03
C VAL A 12 -4.14 1.23 -0.49
N PHE A 13 -3.42 0.10 -0.42
CA PHE A 13 -2.08 -0.01 -1.01
C PHE A 13 -2.12 0.19 -2.53
N GLY A 14 -3.03 -0.51 -3.22
CA GLY A 14 -3.19 -0.34 -4.67
C GLY A 14 -3.51 1.11 -5.07
N VAL A 15 -4.41 1.78 -4.34
CA VAL A 15 -4.74 3.20 -4.58
C VAL A 15 -3.53 4.11 -4.37
N ALA A 16 -2.72 3.87 -3.33
CA ALA A 16 -1.52 4.68 -3.08
C ALA A 16 -0.52 4.55 -4.24
N VAL A 17 -0.31 3.33 -4.75
CA VAL A 17 0.58 3.09 -5.90
C VAL A 17 0.06 3.79 -7.16
N THR A 18 -1.24 3.68 -7.46
CA THR A 18 -1.81 4.35 -8.65
C THR A 18 -1.76 5.87 -8.56
N ASN A 19 -1.87 6.44 -7.35
CA ASN A 19 -1.74 7.89 -7.17
C ASN A 19 -0.29 8.36 -7.37
N LEU A 20 0.69 7.57 -6.92
CA LEU A 20 2.10 7.86 -7.16
C LEU A 20 2.42 7.77 -8.66
N GLU A 21 1.94 6.71 -9.32
CA GLU A 21 2.07 6.53 -10.77
C GLU A 21 1.48 7.71 -11.54
N ASP A 22 0.23 8.09 -11.27
CA ASP A 22 -0.43 9.24 -11.91
C ASP A 22 0.37 10.54 -11.68
N ALA A 23 0.84 10.79 -10.46
CA ALA A 23 1.65 11.97 -10.13
C ALA A 23 2.96 12.02 -10.93
N ILE A 24 3.62 10.88 -11.12
CA ILE A 24 4.83 10.77 -11.95
C ILE A 24 4.49 10.98 -13.43
N GLU A 25 3.46 10.32 -13.95
CA GLU A 25 3.05 10.40 -15.37
C GLU A 25 2.70 11.83 -15.78
N ARG A 26 1.96 12.55 -14.93
CA ARG A 26 1.58 13.94 -15.19
C ARG A 26 2.66 14.96 -14.84
N LYS A 27 3.85 14.51 -14.44
CA LYS A 27 4.99 15.35 -14.03
C LYS A 27 4.60 16.35 -12.94
N ALA A 28 3.91 15.86 -11.90
CA ALA A 28 3.51 16.66 -10.76
C ALA A 28 4.72 17.31 -10.05
N PRO A 29 4.51 18.39 -9.28
CA PRO A 29 5.56 18.98 -8.46
C PRO A 29 6.21 17.97 -7.52
N PHE A 30 7.51 18.16 -7.24
CA PHE A 30 8.30 17.25 -6.39
C PHE A 30 7.64 16.96 -5.04
N GLU A 31 7.11 17.98 -4.36
CA GLU A 31 6.44 17.82 -3.07
C GLU A 31 5.23 16.88 -3.14
N GLU A 32 4.50 16.91 -4.26
CA GLU A 32 3.36 16.04 -4.45
C GLU A 32 3.79 14.59 -4.71
N VAL A 33 4.82 14.38 -5.53
CA VAL A 33 5.40 13.05 -5.75
C VAL A 33 5.90 12.48 -4.43
N MET A 34 6.62 13.27 -3.62
CA MET A 34 7.13 12.83 -2.31
C MET A 34 6.02 12.50 -1.31
N LYS A 35 4.89 13.22 -1.36
CA LYS A 35 3.71 12.88 -0.54
C LYS A 35 3.19 11.49 -0.89
N TRP A 36 3.03 11.19 -2.17
CA TRP A 36 2.52 9.88 -2.60
C TRP A 36 3.52 8.76 -2.36
N ASP A 37 4.83 9.04 -2.51
CA ASP A 37 5.90 8.12 -2.15
C ASP A 37 5.85 7.73 -0.66
N ALA A 38 5.68 8.71 0.23
CA ALA A 38 5.53 8.47 1.66
C ALA A 38 4.28 7.62 1.97
N GLU A 39 3.14 7.91 1.35
CA GLU A 39 1.91 7.11 1.52
C GLU A 39 2.12 5.67 1.05
N VAL A 40 2.78 5.44 -0.10
CA VAL A 40 3.12 4.09 -0.58
C VAL A 40 4.00 3.37 0.42
N ALA A 41 5.02 4.02 0.97
CA ALA A 41 5.90 3.44 1.98
C ALA A 41 5.11 3.01 3.24
N ASP A 42 4.18 3.84 3.72
CA ASP A 42 3.33 3.52 4.86
C ASP A 42 2.41 2.33 4.59
N ARG A 43 1.73 2.30 3.44
CA ARG A 43 0.86 1.19 3.04
C ARG A 43 1.61 -0.11 2.77
N LEU A 44 2.86 -0.03 2.29
CA LEU A 44 3.70 -1.19 2.11
C LEU A 44 4.02 -1.85 3.46
N ARG A 45 4.32 -1.07 4.50
CA ARG A 45 4.54 -1.59 5.86
C ARG A 45 3.30 -2.30 6.40
N GLU A 46 2.11 -1.73 6.20
CA GLU A 46 0.83 -2.37 6.58
C GLU A 46 0.62 -3.71 5.85
N THR A 47 0.95 -3.76 4.56
CA THR A 47 0.81 -4.96 3.72
C THR A 47 1.79 -6.05 4.14
N ILE A 48 3.05 -5.70 4.43
CA ILE A 48 4.05 -6.64 4.97
C ILE A 48 3.56 -7.21 6.30
N ALA A 49 3.09 -6.36 7.22
CA ALA A 49 2.58 -6.79 8.51
C ALA A 49 1.36 -7.73 8.38
N LEU A 50 0.47 -7.50 7.41
CA LEU A 50 -0.63 -8.41 7.10
C LEU A 50 -0.12 -9.79 6.66
N VAL A 51 0.86 -9.82 5.76
CA VAL A 51 1.47 -11.08 5.27
C VAL A 51 2.13 -11.84 6.41
N ASP A 52 2.85 -11.14 7.29
CA ASP A 52 3.49 -11.77 8.45
C ASP A 52 2.45 -12.38 9.40
N ARG A 53 1.36 -11.66 9.71
CA ARG A 53 0.23 -12.22 10.49
C ARG A 53 -0.42 -13.43 9.82
N LEU A 54 -0.50 -13.47 8.50
CA LEU A 54 -1.03 -14.63 7.75
C LEU A 54 -0.06 -15.82 7.82
N ARG A 55 1.25 -15.58 7.70
CA ARG A 55 2.27 -16.62 7.81
C ARG A 55 2.32 -17.23 9.20
N SER A 56 2.27 -16.42 10.26
CA SER A 56 2.25 -16.91 11.64
C SER A 56 1.05 -17.82 11.93
N ARG A 57 -0.11 -17.57 11.29
CA ARG A 57 -1.29 -18.44 11.39
C ARG A 57 -1.16 -19.78 10.65
N ARG A 58 -0.20 -19.91 9.72
CA ARG A 58 0.03 -21.12 8.93
C ARG A 58 1.04 -22.09 9.58
N ILE A 59 1.81 -21.60 10.55
CA ILE A 59 2.86 -22.36 11.25
C ILE A 59 2.42 -22.70 12.70
N GLY A 60 1.15 -22.42 13.05
CA GLY A 60 0.50 -22.82 14.30
C GLY A 60 -0.45 -23.99 14.09
#